data_AF-A0A1G0KB71-F1
#
_entry.id   AF-A0A1G0KB71-F1
#
_cell.length_a   1.000
_cell.length_b   1.000
_cell.length_c   1.000
_cell.angle_alpha   90.00
_cell.angle_beta   90.00
_cell.angle_gamma   90.00
#
_symmetry.space_group_name_H-M   'P 1'
#
loop_
_entity.id
_entity.type
_entity.pdbx_description
1 polymer ?
#
loop_
_entity_poly.entity_id
_entity_poly.type
_entity_poly.pdbx_seq_one_letter_code
_entity_poly.pdbx_strand_id
1 'polypeptide(L)'
;MKMLLYPLRPSPLLLILVTSFMIWLLFVDLIFLLLFLNVVPLTIMALAYCKYLFVILERTANGYPDPPVLSYEFIKPFGDFRPYQLVVLLAGVYTLSAWLWQRDLDYLAIILVAFYLGTLPALIGLLGLRNGFLPSLNPVTLMRFTYRAGAVYWALCGVLGLGFMLILLLYRSGPGLFAAIFATLYSLVLIFHWIGRVIYAKRQELDYRPDNSPERAAEKAAEMLLQKRKHCLERVYKERRRENVLAVLMTHIEAEQDKLAAHAWYHAQMMLWDHKKLAVRHGFFYVRALREAGKHIIADLIQQECQAVDPDVAVE
;
A
#
# COMPACT_ATOMS: atom_id res chain seq x y z
N MET A 1 19.37 5.98 -3.98
CA MET A 1 19.23 7.32 -4.60
C MET A 1 17.78 7.71 -4.90
N LYS A 2 16.98 6.93 -5.66
CA LYS A 2 15.59 7.29 -6.02
C LYS A 2 14.65 7.61 -4.84
N MET A 3 14.91 7.03 -3.66
CA MET A 3 14.09 7.28 -2.45
C MET A 3 14.31 8.66 -1.85
N LEU A 4 15.57 9.15 -1.87
CA LEU A 4 15.90 10.48 -1.35
C LEU A 4 15.30 11.57 -2.24
N LEU A 5 15.10 11.31 -3.53
CA LEU A 5 14.53 12.27 -4.48
C LEU A 5 13.01 12.40 -4.37
N TYR A 6 12.34 11.59 -3.54
CA TYR A 6 10.88 11.61 -3.42
C TYR A 6 10.32 12.99 -3.00
N PRO A 7 10.87 13.68 -1.98
CA PRO A 7 10.39 15.00 -1.59
C PRO A 7 10.66 16.09 -2.64
N LEU A 8 11.58 15.84 -3.60
CA LEU A 8 11.88 16.76 -4.71
C LEU A 8 10.88 16.66 -5.87
N ARG A 9 9.90 15.76 -5.80
CA ARG A 9 8.82 15.72 -6.79
C ARG A 9 7.94 16.97 -6.68
N PRO A 10 7.23 17.38 -7.75
CA PRO A 10 6.60 18.69 -7.83
C PRO A 10 5.63 19.01 -6.68
N SER A 11 4.75 18.06 -6.33
CA SER A 11 3.74 18.26 -5.28
C SER A 11 4.34 18.43 -3.87
N PRO A 12 5.18 17.50 -3.36
CA PRO A 12 5.80 17.69 -2.04
C PRO A 12 6.78 18.86 -2.03
N LEU A 13 7.53 19.12 -3.11
CA LEU A 13 8.46 20.24 -3.18
C LEU A 13 7.76 21.59 -3.05
N LEU A 14 6.64 21.78 -3.78
CA LEU A 14 5.84 23.00 -3.71
C LEU A 14 5.33 23.22 -2.28
N LEU A 15 4.80 22.16 -1.65
CA LEU A 15 4.31 22.24 -0.28
C LEU A 15 5.44 22.59 0.71
N ILE A 16 6.59 21.92 0.61
CA ILE A 16 7.76 22.21 1.45
C ILE A 16 8.19 23.67 1.27
N LEU A 17 8.30 24.17 0.03
CA LEU A 17 8.73 25.55 -0.24
C LEU A 17 7.77 26.58 0.32
N VAL A 18 6.47 26.44 0.04
CA VAL A 18 5.43 27.37 0.52
C VAL A 18 5.37 27.36 2.04
N THR A 19 5.35 26.18 2.67
CA THR A 19 5.30 26.06 4.13
C THR A 19 6.58 26.58 4.78
N SER A 20 7.76 26.31 4.19
CA SER A 20 9.04 26.84 4.71
C SER A 20 9.08 28.36 4.66
N PHE A 21 8.67 28.94 3.53
CA PHE A 21 8.65 30.38 3.34
C PHE A 21 7.69 31.08 4.31
N MET A 22 6.49 30.53 4.46
CA MET A 22 5.49 31.04 5.41
C MET A 22 5.97 30.96 6.86
N ILE A 23 6.60 29.86 7.30
CA ILE A 23 7.17 29.76 8.65
C ILE A 23 8.31 30.76 8.81
N TRP A 24 9.22 30.85 7.84
CA TRP A 24 10.37 31.75 7.91
C TRP A 24 9.96 33.22 8.02
N LEU A 25 8.94 33.65 7.28
CA LEU A 25 8.42 35.03 7.32
C LEU A 25 7.96 35.44 8.73
N LEU A 26 7.43 34.51 9.53
CA LEU A 26 7.02 34.78 10.91
C LEU A 26 8.18 35.14 11.84
N PHE A 27 9.37 34.61 11.57
CA PHE A 27 10.54 34.79 12.42
C PHE A 27 11.39 36.01 12.03
N VAL A 28 11.12 36.68 10.91
CA VAL A 28 11.92 37.81 10.40
C VAL A 28 11.39 39.17 10.90
N ASP A 29 10.60 39.19 11.98
CA ASP A 29 10.11 40.41 12.68
C ASP A 29 9.35 41.44 11.82
N LEU A 30 9.07 41.18 10.54
CA LEU A 30 8.43 42.14 9.65
C LEU A 30 6.95 42.38 10.01
N ILE A 31 6.33 41.53 10.84
CA ILE A 31 4.90 41.60 11.11
C ILE A 31 4.53 41.12 12.54
N PHE A 32 5.01 41.84 13.56
CA PHE A 32 4.62 41.59 14.96
C PHE A 32 3.13 41.93 15.25
N LEU A 33 2.49 42.79 14.42
CA LEU A 33 1.07 43.18 14.58
C LEU A 33 0.09 42.16 13.95
N LEU A 34 0.50 41.37 12.94
CA LEU A 34 -0.30 40.25 12.44
C LEU A 34 -0.06 38.95 13.23
N LEU A 35 0.65 38.93 14.38
CA LEU A 35 0.92 37.68 15.10
C LEU A 35 -0.37 36.89 15.38
N PHE A 36 -1.45 37.56 15.80
CA PHE A 36 -2.77 36.94 15.98
C PHE A 36 -3.42 36.50 14.65
N LEU A 37 -3.24 37.29 13.58
CA LEU A 37 -3.77 36.99 12.24
C LEU A 37 -2.98 35.87 11.54
N ASN A 38 -1.72 35.64 11.95
CA ASN A 38 -0.78 34.69 11.36
C ASN A 38 -0.82 33.32 12.05
N VAL A 39 -1.14 33.24 13.35
CA VAL A 39 -1.22 31.97 14.08
C VAL A 39 -2.30 31.07 13.49
N VAL A 40 -3.45 31.60 13.11
CA VAL A 40 -4.56 30.82 12.51
C VAL A 40 -4.16 30.20 11.16
N PRO A 41 -3.73 30.95 10.13
CA PRO A 41 -3.32 30.37 8.84
C PRO A 41 -2.10 29.47 8.99
N LEU A 42 -1.17 29.76 9.90
CA LEU A 42 -0.05 28.87 10.18
C LEU A 42 -0.52 27.53 10.75
N THR A 43 -1.44 27.57 11.73
CA THR A 43 -1.99 26.35 12.33
C THR A 43 -2.73 25.53 11.29
N ILE A 44 -3.54 26.17 10.45
CA ILE A 44 -4.23 25.51 9.33
C ILE A 44 -3.22 24.88 8.37
N MET A 45 -2.16 25.61 8.00
CA MET A 45 -1.13 25.10 7.09
C MET A 45 -0.31 23.96 7.71
N ALA A 46 0.05 24.04 8.99
CA ALA A 46 0.73 22.97 9.71
C ALA A 46 -0.13 21.71 9.79
N LEU A 47 -1.43 21.86 10.06
CA LEU A 47 -2.39 20.75 10.04
C LEU A 47 -2.55 20.16 8.64
N ALA A 48 -2.66 20.99 7.61
CA ALA A 48 -2.72 20.56 6.22
C ALA A 48 -1.45 19.81 5.80
N TYR A 49 -0.28 20.28 6.26
CA TYR A 49 1.00 19.62 6.06
C TYR A 49 1.04 18.24 6.73
N CYS A 50 0.69 18.15 8.02
CA CYS A 50 0.62 16.89 8.74
C CYS A 50 -0.36 15.91 8.09
N LYS A 51 -1.52 16.40 7.62
CA LYS A 51 -2.49 15.58 6.87
C LYS A 51 -1.88 15.06 5.57
N TYR A 52 -1.18 15.92 4.83
CA TYR A 52 -0.47 15.52 3.62
C TYR A 52 0.58 14.43 3.88
N LEU A 53 1.31 14.52 5.00
CA LEU A 53 2.27 13.47 5.42
C LEU A 53 1.58 12.11 5.62
N PHE A 54 0.44 12.07 6.32
CA PHE A 54 -0.33 10.83 6.51
C PHE A 54 -0.86 10.26 5.18
N VAL A 55 -1.25 11.13 4.24
CA VAL A 55 -1.68 10.71 2.91
C VAL A 55 -0.50 10.14 2.10
N ILE A 56 0.69 10.72 2.21
CA ILE A 56 1.91 10.15 1.61
C ILE A 56 2.16 8.75 2.18
N LEU A 57 2.09 8.60 3.51
CA LEU A 57 2.29 7.32 4.17
C LEU A 57 1.28 6.29 3.66
N GLU A 58 -0.01 6.61 3.68
CA GLU A 58 -1.10 5.72 3.25
C GLU A 58 -0.97 5.34 1.76
N ARG A 59 -0.69 6.32 0.89
CA ARG A 59 -0.51 6.08 -0.54
C ARG A 59 0.71 5.19 -0.82
N THR A 60 1.81 5.44 -0.12
CA THR A 60 3.02 4.63 -0.24
C THR A 60 2.82 3.22 0.34
N ALA A 61 2.15 3.11 1.49
CA ALA A 61 1.77 1.84 2.10
C ALA A 61 0.88 1.02 1.17
N ASN A 62 -0.01 1.66 0.41
CA ASN A 62 -0.85 1.01 -0.59
C ASN A 62 -0.14 0.63 -1.90
N GLY A 63 1.17 0.89 -2.03
CA GLY A 63 1.96 0.49 -3.20
C GLY A 63 1.90 1.47 -4.37
N TYR A 64 1.42 2.70 -4.18
CA TYR A 64 1.48 3.74 -5.21
C TYR A 64 2.84 4.45 -5.17
N PRO A 65 3.57 4.52 -6.31
CA PRO A 65 4.90 5.12 -6.36
C PRO A 65 4.89 6.65 -6.41
N ASP A 66 3.75 7.26 -6.72
CA ASP A 66 3.63 8.69 -7.00
C ASP A 66 3.10 9.49 -5.81
N PRO A 67 3.62 10.71 -5.57
CA PRO A 67 3.16 11.55 -4.49
C PRO A 67 1.73 12.03 -4.75
N PRO A 68 0.90 12.12 -3.70
CA PRO A 68 -0.47 12.62 -3.81
C PRO A 68 -0.47 14.03 -4.37
N VAL A 69 -1.37 14.27 -5.32
CA VAL A 69 -1.63 15.62 -5.87
C VAL A 69 -2.28 16.46 -4.79
N LEU A 70 -1.87 17.73 -4.68
CA LEU A 70 -2.45 18.68 -3.73
C LEU A 70 -3.91 18.93 -4.10
N SER A 71 -4.83 18.52 -3.21
CA SER A 71 -6.27 18.74 -3.36
C SER A 71 -6.79 19.67 -2.26
N TYR A 72 -7.93 20.32 -2.51
CA TYR A 72 -8.60 21.18 -1.53
C TYR A 72 -9.00 20.42 -0.26
N GLU A 73 -9.08 19.09 -0.32
CA GLU A 73 -9.44 18.25 0.82
C GLU A 73 -8.40 18.30 1.94
N PHE A 74 -7.14 18.64 1.63
CA PHE A 74 -6.09 18.76 2.64
C PHE A 74 -6.23 20.01 3.51
N ILE A 75 -6.88 21.06 2.98
CA ILE A 75 -7.10 22.32 3.71
C ILE A 75 -8.24 22.18 4.72
N LYS A 76 -9.14 21.19 4.55
CA LYS A 76 -10.24 20.94 5.50
C LYS A 76 -9.69 20.44 6.84
N PRO A 77 -9.75 21.25 7.92
CA PRO A 77 -9.11 20.91 9.18
C PRO A 77 -9.76 19.68 9.84
N PHE A 78 -11.10 19.63 9.88
CA PHE A 78 -11.85 18.58 10.57
C PHE A 78 -12.10 17.30 9.74
N GLY A 79 -11.41 17.13 8.61
CA GLY A 79 -11.61 15.95 7.75
C GLY A 79 -10.83 14.70 8.18
N ASP A 80 -9.80 14.84 9.01
CA ASP A 80 -8.96 13.73 9.46
C ASP A 80 -8.41 14.01 10.86
N PHE A 81 -8.65 13.11 11.81
CA PHE A 81 -8.23 13.27 13.21
C PHE A 81 -6.80 12.77 13.49
N ARG A 82 -6.16 12.04 12.56
CA ARG A 82 -4.80 11.47 12.76
C ARG A 82 -3.73 12.54 13.07
N PRO A 83 -3.68 13.69 12.38
CA PRO A 83 -2.74 14.75 12.72
C PRO A 83 -2.92 15.26 14.15
N TYR A 84 -4.16 15.46 14.59
CA TYR A 84 -4.48 15.94 15.94
C TYR A 84 -4.05 14.93 17.01
N GLN A 85 -4.28 13.65 16.76
CA GLN A 85 -3.86 12.56 17.63
C GLN A 85 -2.35 12.55 17.84
N LEU A 86 -1.57 12.72 16.76
CA LEU A 86 -0.11 12.80 16.85
C LEU A 86 0.32 14.04 17.64
N VAL A 87 -0.29 15.21 17.38
CA VAL A 87 0.03 16.45 18.09
C VAL A 87 -0.30 16.34 19.58
N VAL A 88 -1.46 15.81 19.94
CA VAL A 88 -1.87 15.59 21.34
C VAL A 88 -0.92 14.63 22.05
N LEU A 89 -0.49 13.56 21.38
CA LEU A 89 0.47 12.62 21.94
C LEU A 89 1.83 13.29 22.19
N LEU A 90 2.38 13.97 21.19
CA LEU A 90 3.65 14.68 21.31
C LEU A 90 3.60 15.77 22.39
N ALA A 91 2.49 16.52 22.45
CA ALA A 91 2.26 17.52 23.49
C ALA A 91 2.19 16.89 24.88
N GLY A 92 1.50 15.76 25.04
CA GLY A 92 1.40 15.03 26.31
C GLY A 92 2.74 14.48 26.79
N VAL A 93 3.56 13.93 25.88
CA VAL A 93 4.91 13.47 26.20
C VAL A 93 5.79 14.65 26.62
N TYR A 94 5.72 15.77 25.89
CA TYR A 94 6.46 16.98 26.22
C TYR A 94 6.07 17.53 27.59
N THR A 95 4.77 17.73 27.86
CA THR A 95 4.30 18.27 29.15
C THR A 95 4.64 17.36 30.32
N LEU A 96 4.50 16.04 30.16
CA LEU A 96 4.89 15.08 31.18
C LEU A 96 6.40 15.09 31.43
N SER A 97 7.22 15.14 30.37
CA SER A 97 8.68 15.24 30.51
C SER A 97 9.12 16.52 31.21
N ALA A 98 8.49 17.66 30.89
CA ALA A 98 8.76 18.94 31.54
C ALA A 98 8.34 18.92 33.02
N TRP A 99 7.19 18.31 33.33
CA TRP A 99 6.74 18.13 34.71
C TRP A 99 7.69 17.25 35.53
N LEU A 100 8.24 16.19 34.93
CA LEU A 100 9.24 15.33 35.58
C LEU A 100 10.56 16.08 35.85
N TRP A 101 11.02 16.89 34.90
CA TRP A 101 12.20 17.76 35.11
C TRP A 101 12.01 18.76 36.25
N GLN A 102 10.82 19.33 36.42
CA GLN A 102 10.54 20.22 37.55
C GLN A 102 10.53 19.52 38.92
N ARG A 103 10.57 18.18 38.95
CA ARG A 103 10.54 17.36 40.16
C ARG A 103 11.89 16.68 40.44
N ASP A 104 12.95 17.11 39.78
CA ASP A 104 14.29 16.51 39.85
C ASP A 104 14.32 15.02 39.43
N LEU A 105 13.36 14.59 38.60
CA LEU A 105 13.23 13.22 38.08
C LEU A 105 13.82 13.09 36.67
N ASP A 106 15.02 13.62 36.47
CA ASP A 106 15.64 13.79 35.15
C ASP A 106 15.82 12.48 34.38
N TYR A 107 16.24 11.42 35.08
CA TYR A 107 16.42 10.10 34.47
C TYR A 107 15.12 9.53 33.91
N LEU A 108 14.00 9.72 34.62
CA LEU A 108 12.69 9.28 34.15
C LEU A 108 12.23 10.09 32.94
N ALA A 109 12.47 11.41 32.94
CA ALA A 109 12.17 12.26 31.79
C ALA A 109 12.96 11.83 30.54
N ILE A 110 14.26 11.53 30.70
CA ILE A 110 15.13 11.07 29.61
C ILE A 110 14.65 9.72 29.08
N ILE A 111 14.35 8.76 29.96
CA ILE A 111 13.85 7.43 29.56
C ILE A 111 12.53 7.56 28.79
N LEU A 112 11.61 8.41 29.28
CA LEU A 112 10.33 8.67 28.64
C LEU A 112 10.52 9.22 27.22
N VAL A 113 11.34 10.26 27.06
CA VAL A 113 11.61 10.89 25.77
C VAL A 113 12.31 9.91 24.83
N ALA A 114 13.32 9.17 25.32
CA ALA A 114 14.03 8.17 24.51
C ALA A 114 13.10 7.05 24.02
N PHE A 115 12.21 6.56 24.89
CA PHE A 115 11.21 5.56 24.54
C PHE A 115 10.25 6.07 23.46
N TYR A 116 9.68 7.25 23.64
CA TYR A 116 8.72 7.81 22.68
C TYR A 116 9.37 8.23 21.36
N LEU A 117 10.59 8.77 21.40
CA LEU A 117 11.34 9.11 20.19
C LEU A 117 11.73 7.85 19.41
N GLY A 118 12.17 6.81 20.12
CA GLY A 118 12.49 5.51 19.54
C GLY A 118 11.28 4.83 18.92
N THR A 119 10.11 4.94 19.55
CA THR A 119 8.84 4.35 19.08
C THR A 119 8.05 5.23 18.12
N LEU A 120 8.48 6.47 17.88
CA LEU A 120 7.76 7.46 17.06
C LEU A 120 7.44 6.95 15.63
N PRO A 121 8.35 6.27 14.91
CA PRO A 121 8.02 5.72 13.60
C PRO A 121 6.93 4.65 13.65
N ALA A 122 6.88 3.88 14.74
CA ALA A 122 5.85 2.87 14.95
C ALA A 122 4.50 3.52 15.24
N LEU A 123 4.48 4.58 16.07
CA LEU A 123 3.27 5.38 16.33
C LEU A 123 2.69 5.93 15.02
N ILE A 124 3.53 6.59 14.22
CA ILE A 124 3.13 7.16 12.92
C ILE A 124 2.61 6.06 11.98
N GLY A 125 3.31 4.92 11.91
CA GLY A 125 2.91 3.77 11.09
C GLY A 125 1.54 3.20 11.50
N LEU A 126 1.33 2.98 12.79
CA LEU A 126 0.07 2.44 13.32
C LEU A 126 -1.11 3.39 13.14
N LEU A 127 -0.90 4.70 13.34
CA LEU A 127 -1.89 5.74 13.03
C LEU A 127 -2.22 5.76 11.52
N GLY A 128 -1.21 5.56 10.68
CA GLY A 128 -1.36 5.46 9.23
C GLY A 128 -2.17 4.23 8.77
N LEU A 129 -2.05 3.11 9.47
CA LEU A 129 -2.73 1.84 9.19
C LEU A 129 -4.23 1.82 9.57
N ARG A 130 -4.81 2.96 9.98
CA ARG A 130 -6.23 3.09 10.38
C ARG A 130 -6.67 2.17 11.52
N ASN A 131 -5.75 1.68 12.34
CA ASN A 131 -6.05 0.82 13.50
C ASN A 131 -6.68 1.56 14.69
N GLY A 132 -7.17 2.79 14.51
CA GLY A 132 -7.68 3.64 15.59
C GLY A 132 -6.58 4.21 16.50
N PHE A 133 -6.94 5.23 17.27
CA PHE A 133 -5.98 5.93 18.16
C PHE A 133 -5.53 5.08 19.34
N LEU A 134 -6.46 4.42 20.03
CA LEU A 134 -6.17 3.65 21.25
C LEU A 134 -5.20 2.47 20.99
N PRO A 135 -5.36 1.67 19.92
CA PRO A 135 -4.40 0.61 19.63
C PRO A 135 -3.00 1.11 19.29
N SER A 136 -2.87 2.34 18.78
CA SER A 136 -1.55 2.96 18.52
C SER A 136 -0.78 3.32 19.80
N LEU A 137 -1.50 3.57 20.90
CA LEU A 137 -0.90 3.87 22.21
C LEU A 137 -0.52 2.61 23.00
N ASN A 138 -1.00 1.43 22.59
CA ASN A 138 -0.71 0.20 23.30
C ASN A 138 0.78 -0.18 23.14
N PRO A 139 1.56 -0.25 24.25
CA PRO A 139 2.99 -0.55 24.18
C PRO A 139 3.27 -1.92 23.58
N VAL A 140 2.38 -2.89 23.78
CA VAL A 140 2.50 -4.23 23.18
C VAL A 140 2.38 -4.17 21.66
N THR A 141 1.44 -3.37 21.16
CA THR A 141 1.25 -3.17 19.71
C THR A 141 2.44 -2.45 19.10
N LEU A 142 2.98 -1.43 19.78
CA LEU A 142 4.18 -0.70 19.36
C LEU A 142 5.42 -1.61 19.30
N MET A 143 5.64 -2.41 20.34
CA MET A 143 6.75 -3.36 20.37
C MET A 143 6.58 -4.43 19.30
N ARG A 144 5.37 -4.95 19.10
CA ARG A 144 5.08 -5.93 18.03
C ARG A 144 5.33 -5.35 16.64
N PHE A 145 4.91 -4.10 16.39
CA PHE A 145 5.18 -3.41 15.12
C PHE A 145 6.68 -3.23 14.90
N THR A 146 7.39 -2.75 15.92
CA THR A 146 8.84 -2.54 15.88
C THR A 146 9.60 -3.84 15.60
N TYR A 147 9.23 -4.92 16.30
CA TYR A 147 9.81 -6.24 16.10
C TYR A 147 9.56 -6.79 14.69
N ARG A 148 8.33 -6.68 14.18
CA ARG A 148 7.96 -7.14 12.83
C ARG A 148 8.59 -6.28 11.72
N ALA A 149 8.79 -4.99 11.96
CA ALA A 149 9.52 -4.13 11.04
C ALA A 149 11.01 -4.51 10.94
N GLY A 150 11.58 -5.10 12.00
CA GLY A 150 12.92 -5.68 12.02
C GLY A 150 14.04 -4.65 11.89
N ALA A 151 15.19 -5.06 11.35
CA ALA A 151 16.39 -4.20 11.23
C ALA A 151 16.16 -2.90 10.43
N VAL A 152 15.19 -2.91 9.50
CA VAL A 152 14.85 -1.73 8.68
C VAL A 152 14.29 -0.60 9.56
N TYR A 153 13.64 -0.94 10.68
CA TYR A 153 13.17 0.03 11.66
C TYR A 153 14.32 0.81 12.30
N TRP A 154 15.36 0.10 12.77
CA TRP A 154 16.52 0.73 13.40
C TRP A 154 17.32 1.58 12.40
N ALA A 155 17.40 1.15 11.15
CA ALA A 155 17.97 1.97 10.08
C ALA A 155 17.18 3.28 9.88
N LEU A 156 15.85 3.24 9.94
CA LEU A 156 15.00 4.44 9.91
C LEU A 156 15.26 5.34 11.12
N CYS A 157 15.36 4.81 12.33
CA CYS A 157 15.74 5.57 13.53
C CYS A 157 17.13 6.22 13.40
N GLY A 158 18.11 5.52 12.83
CA GLY A 158 19.43 6.07 12.57
C GLY A 158 19.39 7.25 11.59
N VAL A 159 18.62 7.12 10.51
CA VAL A 159 18.45 8.20 9.52
C VAL A 159 17.70 9.40 10.12
N LEU A 160 16.74 9.17 11.01
CA LEU A 160 16.11 10.23 11.79
C LEU A 160 17.12 11.01 12.63
N GLY A 161 17.98 10.30 13.36
CA GLY A 161 19.04 10.91 14.17
C GLY A 161 20.03 11.73 13.33
N LEU A 162 20.47 11.18 12.18
CA LEU A 162 21.36 11.89 11.25
C LEU A 162 20.68 13.13 10.64
N GLY A 163 19.40 13.02 10.26
CA GLY A 163 18.61 14.15 9.77
C GLY A 163 18.49 15.27 10.81
N PHE A 164 18.25 14.91 12.07
CA PHE A 164 18.22 15.86 13.18
C PHE A 164 19.57 16.57 13.37
N MET A 165 20.69 15.82 13.36
CA MET A 165 22.04 16.41 13.43
C MET A 165 22.31 17.38 12.26
N LEU A 166 21.89 17.03 11.05
CA LEU A 166 22.02 17.90 9.88
C LEU A 166 21.21 19.19 10.05
N ILE A 167 19.98 19.11 10.57
CA ILE A 167 19.13 20.28 10.84
C ILE A 167 19.81 21.21 11.86
N LEU A 168 20.40 20.67 12.92
CA LEU A 168 21.14 21.45 13.92
C LEU A 168 22.37 22.14 13.31
N LEU A 169 23.10 21.44 12.44
CA LEU A 169 24.25 22.02 11.72
C LEU A 169 23.81 23.16 10.78
N LEU A 170 22.75 22.93 10.01
CA LEU A 170 22.19 23.93 9.09
C LEU A 170 21.71 25.18 9.83
N TYR A 171 21.03 25.00 10.96
CA TYR A 171 20.58 26.09 11.81
C TYR A 171 21.73 26.96 12.34
N ARG A 172 22.88 26.36 12.65
CA ARG A 172 24.10 27.06 13.10
C ARG A 172 24.96 27.63 11.96
N SER A 173 24.61 27.35 10.71
CA SER A 173 25.40 27.74 9.53
C SER A 173 24.83 28.98 8.81
N GLY A 174 25.60 29.56 7.89
CA GLY A 174 25.22 30.73 7.08
C GLY A 174 23.85 30.69 6.39
N PRO A 175 23.36 29.57 5.81
CA PRO A 175 22.01 29.50 5.22
C PRO A 175 20.85 29.65 6.24
N GLY A 176 21.15 29.66 7.54
CA GLY A 176 20.26 30.17 8.60
C GLY A 176 18.95 29.39 8.81
N LEU A 177 17.97 30.08 9.41
CA LEU A 177 16.70 29.51 9.83
C LEU A 177 15.88 28.89 8.68
N PHE A 178 15.88 29.51 7.50
CA PHE A 178 15.12 29.02 6.34
C PHE A 178 15.57 27.62 5.91
N ALA A 179 16.88 27.38 5.81
CA ALA A 179 17.41 26.08 5.42
C ALA A 179 17.12 25.00 6.47
N ALA A 180 17.14 25.36 7.76
CA ALA A 180 16.76 24.44 8.83
C ALA A 180 15.27 24.05 8.74
N ILE A 181 14.37 25.01 8.49
CA ILE A 181 12.93 24.74 8.29
C ILE A 181 12.73 23.85 7.06
N PHE A 182 13.34 24.20 5.93
CA PHE A 182 13.25 23.43 4.70
C PHE A 182 13.73 22.00 4.90
N ALA A 183 14.90 21.81 5.52
CA ALA A 183 15.45 20.48 5.82
C ALA A 183 14.55 19.68 6.78
N THR A 184 13.90 20.34 7.75
CA THR A 184 12.95 19.72 8.66
C THR A 184 11.73 19.19 7.91
N LEU A 185 11.08 20.06 7.12
CA LEU A 185 9.90 19.68 6.33
C LEU A 185 10.24 18.57 5.31
N TYR A 186 11.36 18.71 4.62
CA TYR A 186 11.89 17.70 3.71
C TYR A 186 12.07 16.34 4.40
N SER A 187 12.69 16.35 5.58
CA SER A 187 12.93 15.14 6.37
C SER A 187 11.59 14.50 6.76
N LEU A 188 10.60 15.27 7.20
CA LEU A 188 9.27 14.76 7.53
C LEU A 188 8.60 14.01 6.37
N VAL A 189 8.64 14.58 5.15
CA VAL A 189 8.12 13.89 3.95
C VAL A 189 8.85 12.58 3.72
N LEU A 190 10.18 12.60 3.82
CA LEU A 190 11.01 11.41 3.61
C LEU A 190 10.68 10.31 4.63
N ILE A 191 10.50 10.68 5.90
CA ILE A 191 10.19 9.76 7.01
C ILE A 191 8.83 9.09 6.78
N PHE A 192 7.78 9.86 6.51
CA PHE A 192 6.45 9.29 6.28
C PHE A 192 6.42 8.41 5.02
N HIS A 193 7.13 8.82 3.96
CA HIS A 193 7.29 7.98 2.78
C HIS A 193 8.03 6.67 3.12
N TRP A 194 9.13 6.72 3.87
CA TRP A 194 9.87 5.53 4.28
C TRP A 194 9.05 4.61 5.18
N ILE A 195 8.30 5.14 6.15
CA ILE A 195 7.39 4.34 7.00
C ILE A 195 6.37 3.62 6.12
N GLY A 196 5.72 4.33 5.18
CA GLY A 196 4.79 3.71 4.24
C GLY A 196 5.45 2.61 3.41
N ARG A 197 6.70 2.79 2.98
CA ARG A 197 7.46 1.75 2.28
C ARG A 197 7.76 0.54 3.13
N VAL A 198 8.13 0.72 4.40
CA VAL A 198 8.36 -0.38 5.33
C VAL A 198 7.08 -1.18 5.50
N ILE A 199 5.94 -0.50 5.67
CA ILE A 199 4.63 -1.13 5.74
C ILE A 199 4.33 -1.95 4.48
N TYR A 200 4.56 -1.39 3.28
CA TYR A 200 4.33 -2.11 2.02
C TYR A 200 5.27 -3.31 1.84
N ALA A 201 6.54 -3.16 2.18
CA ALA A 201 7.55 -4.21 2.07
C ALA A 201 7.26 -5.37 3.04
N LYS A 202 6.82 -5.04 4.26
CA LYS A 202 6.46 -5.99 5.32
C LYS A 202 4.96 -6.28 5.41
N ARG A 203 4.22 -6.06 4.31
CA ARG A 203 2.74 -6.17 4.27
C ARG A 203 2.21 -7.52 4.76
N GLN A 204 2.89 -8.61 4.43
CA GLN A 204 2.50 -9.97 4.86
C GLN A 204 2.72 -10.17 6.37
N GLU A 205 3.86 -9.72 6.90
CA GLU A 205 4.19 -9.82 8.34
C GLU A 205 3.29 -8.93 9.20
N LEU A 206 2.84 -7.81 8.64
CA LEU A 206 1.95 -6.85 9.30
C LEU A 206 0.45 -7.13 9.08
N ASP A 207 0.10 -8.20 8.37
CA ASP A 207 -1.28 -8.53 7.96
C ASP A 207 -2.00 -7.33 7.30
N TYR A 208 -1.25 -6.58 6.50
CA TYR A 208 -1.75 -5.42 5.78
C TYR A 208 -2.02 -5.78 4.32
N ARG A 209 -3.20 -5.40 3.83
CA ARG A 209 -3.65 -5.68 2.45
C ARG A 209 -3.66 -4.40 1.60
N PRO A 210 -2.53 -4.04 0.96
CA PRO A 210 -2.46 -2.83 0.14
C PRO A 210 -3.35 -2.89 -1.10
N ASP A 211 -3.77 -1.72 -1.59
CA ASP A 211 -4.61 -1.63 -2.78
C ASP A 211 -3.92 -2.05 -4.07
N ASN A 212 -2.66 -1.66 -4.21
CA ASN A 212 -1.82 -1.98 -5.36
C ASN A 212 -0.74 -2.98 -4.96
N SER A 213 -1.10 -4.25 -4.93
CA SER A 213 -0.20 -5.35 -4.62
C SER A 213 -0.13 -6.35 -5.79
N PRO A 214 1.01 -7.02 -6.01
CA PRO A 214 1.10 -8.05 -7.04
C PRO A 214 0.10 -9.18 -6.78
N GLU A 215 -0.20 -9.48 -5.51
CA GLU A 215 -1.19 -10.49 -5.11
C GLU A 215 -2.61 -10.08 -5.55
N ARG A 216 -3.05 -8.85 -5.24
CA ARG A 216 -4.37 -8.35 -5.70
C ARG A 216 -4.45 -8.24 -7.21
N ALA A 217 -3.36 -7.88 -7.89
CA ALA A 217 -3.33 -7.85 -9.35
C ALA A 217 -3.52 -9.25 -9.93
N ALA A 218 -2.89 -10.27 -9.35
CA ALA A 218 -3.07 -11.66 -9.73
C ALA A 218 -4.51 -12.17 -9.43
N GLU A 219 -5.07 -11.84 -8.26
CA GLU A 219 -6.46 -12.17 -7.91
C GLU A 219 -7.46 -11.56 -8.91
N LYS A 220 -7.32 -10.25 -9.20
CA LYS A 220 -8.16 -9.56 -10.20
C LYS A 220 -8.01 -10.17 -11.59
N ALA A 221 -6.78 -10.49 -12.01
CA ALA A 221 -6.54 -11.14 -13.30
C ALA A 221 -7.19 -12.53 -13.36
N ALA A 222 -7.09 -13.32 -12.29
CA ALA A 222 -7.72 -14.63 -12.20
C ALA A 222 -9.26 -14.52 -12.21
N GLU A 223 -9.83 -13.54 -11.50
CA GLU A 223 -11.27 -13.28 -11.51
C GLU A 223 -11.76 -12.86 -12.89
N MET A 224 -11.07 -11.93 -13.56
CA MET A 224 -11.39 -11.53 -14.94
C MET A 224 -11.28 -12.70 -15.91
N LEU A 225 -10.26 -13.56 -15.76
CA LEU A 225 -10.11 -14.76 -16.57
C LEU A 225 -11.30 -15.71 -16.36
N LEU A 226 -11.68 -15.96 -15.11
CA LEU A 226 -12.83 -16.80 -14.78
C LEU A 226 -14.14 -16.22 -15.31
N GLN A 227 -14.34 -14.90 -15.23
CA GLN A 227 -15.52 -14.23 -15.79
C GLN A 227 -15.58 -14.36 -17.31
N LYS A 228 -14.46 -14.16 -18.02
CA LYS A 228 -14.36 -14.40 -19.47
C LYS A 228 -14.70 -15.85 -19.81
N ARG A 229 -14.16 -16.80 -19.04
CA ARG A 229 -14.42 -18.22 -19.23
C ARG A 229 -15.90 -18.56 -19.07
N LYS A 230 -16.53 -18.09 -17.99
CA LYS A 230 -17.98 -18.24 -17.74
C LYS A 230 -18.82 -17.64 -18.86
N HIS A 231 -18.50 -16.42 -19.29
CA HIS A 231 -19.25 -15.76 -20.36
C HIS A 231 -19.16 -16.53 -21.70
N CYS A 232 -17.97 -17.04 -22.03
CA CYS A 232 -17.80 -17.90 -23.19
C CYS A 232 -18.60 -19.20 -23.05
N LEU A 233 -18.54 -19.85 -21.88
CA LEU A 233 -19.27 -21.09 -21.60
C LEU A 233 -20.79 -20.90 -21.70
N GLU A 234 -21.33 -19.79 -21.19
CA GLU A 234 -22.75 -19.44 -21.31
C GLU A 234 -23.17 -19.26 -22.77
N ARG A 235 -22.35 -18.59 -23.58
CA ARG A 235 -22.58 -18.44 -25.02
C ARG A 235 -22.60 -19.81 -25.71
N VAL A 236 -21.61 -20.66 -25.42
CA VAL A 236 -21.52 -22.02 -25.95
C VAL A 236 -22.73 -22.87 -25.55
N TYR A 237 -23.20 -22.75 -24.29
CA TYR A 237 -24.38 -23.47 -23.81
C TYR A 237 -25.66 -23.03 -24.53
N LYS A 238 -25.84 -21.72 -24.76
CA LYS A 238 -26.99 -21.17 -25.51
C LYS A 238 -26.98 -21.62 -26.96
N GLU A 239 -25.80 -21.67 -27.59
CA GLU A 239 -25.63 -21.99 -29.01
C GLU A 239 -25.32 -23.47 -29.28
N ARG A 240 -25.46 -24.35 -28.27
CA ARG A 240 -25.00 -25.75 -28.31
C ARG A 240 -25.53 -26.61 -29.47
N ARG A 241 -26.62 -26.19 -30.14
CA ARG A 241 -27.22 -26.88 -31.29
C ARG A 241 -26.64 -26.43 -32.64
N ARG A 242 -25.83 -25.38 -32.68
CA ARG A 242 -25.17 -24.89 -33.91
C ARG A 242 -23.91 -25.71 -34.19
N GLU A 243 -23.63 -25.97 -35.47
CA GLU A 243 -22.49 -26.80 -35.88
C GLU A 243 -21.13 -26.21 -35.49
N ASN A 244 -20.99 -24.88 -35.52
CA ASN A 244 -19.71 -24.18 -35.31
C ASN A 244 -19.41 -23.80 -33.85
N VAL A 245 -20.22 -24.23 -32.87
CA VAL A 245 -20.06 -23.79 -31.48
C VAL A 245 -18.73 -24.24 -30.86
N LEU A 246 -18.21 -25.38 -31.30
CA LEU A 246 -16.94 -25.93 -30.84
C LEU A 246 -15.76 -25.08 -31.33
N ALA A 247 -15.82 -24.58 -32.57
CA ALA A 247 -14.79 -23.70 -33.12
C ALA A 247 -14.69 -22.40 -32.32
N VAL A 248 -15.83 -21.83 -31.91
CA VAL A 248 -15.87 -20.63 -31.06
C VAL A 248 -15.20 -20.88 -29.70
N LEU A 249 -15.42 -22.05 -29.10
CA LEU A 249 -14.76 -22.43 -27.86
C LEU A 249 -13.25 -22.60 -28.06
N MET A 250 -12.84 -23.29 -29.12
CA MET A 250 -11.42 -23.53 -29.43
C MET A 250 -10.66 -22.22 -29.69
N THR A 251 -11.24 -21.28 -30.45
CA THR A 251 -10.64 -19.95 -30.65
C THR A 251 -10.43 -19.21 -29.32
N HIS A 252 -11.35 -19.37 -28.35
CA HIS A 252 -11.19 -18.76 -27.03
C HIS A 252 -10.06 -19.42 -26.23
N ILE A 253 -9.98 -20.75 -26.24
CA ILE A 253 -8.94 -21.51 -25.54
C ILE A 253 -7.56 -21.21 -26.14
N GLU A 254 -7.45 -21.11 -27.46
CA GLU A 254 -6.19 -20.81 -28.14
C GLU A 254 -5.65 -19.41 -27.82
N ALA A 255 -6.54 -18.47 -27.47
CA ALA A 255 -6.18 -17.11 -27.06
C ALA A 255 -5.73 -17.00 -25.60
N GLU A 256 -5.95 -18.04 -24.77
CA GLU A 256 -5.49 -18.06 -23.38
C GLU A 256 -4.01 -18.42 -23.24
N GLN A 257 -3.34 -17.82 -22.26
CA GLN A 257 -1.91 -18.06 -22.00
C GLN A 257 -1.64 -19.51 -21.53
N ASP A 258 -2.53 -20.08 -20.72
CA ASP A 258 -2.48 -21.49 -20.30
C ASP A 258 -3.63 -22.29 -20.93
N LYS A 259 -3.35 -22.82 -22.12
CA LYS A 259 -4.30 -23.60 -22.93
C LYS A 259 -4.75 -24.87 -22.22
N LEU A 260 -3.85 -25.55 -21.51
CA LEU A 260 -4.18 -26.81 -20.83
C LEU A 260 -5.10 -26.57 -19.64
N ALA A 261 -4.84 -25.54 -18.83
CA ALA A 261 -5.73 -25.16 -17.74
C ALA A 261 -7.10 -24.70 -18.26
N ALA A 262 -7.15 -24.02 -19.40
CA ALA A 262 -8.39 -23.64 -20.05
C ALA A 262 -9.19 -24.89 -20.48
N HIS A 263 -8.58 -25.81 -21.23
CA HIS A 263 -9.24 -27.07 -21.62
C HIS A 263 -9.76 -27.85 -20.40
N ALA A 264 -8.94 -27.99 -19.35
CA ALA A 264 -9.33 -28.69 -18.13
C ALA A 264 -10.57 -28.07 -17.49
N TRP A 265 -10.57 -26.74 -17.35
CA TRP A 265 -11.69 -26.01 -16.76
C TRP A 265 -12.96 -26.15 -17.61
N TYR A 266 -12.88 -25.93 -18.92
CA TYR A 266 -14.04 -26.04 -19.81
C TYR A 266 -14.60 -27.45 -19.86
N HIS A 267 -13.75 -28.48 -19.98
CA HIS A 267 -14.19 -29.86 -20.00
C HIS A 267 -14.91 -30.23 -18.70
N ALA A 268 -14.31 -29.92 -17.54
CA ALA A 268 -14.93 -30.16 -16.24
C ALA A 268 -16.31 -29.49 -16.11
N GLN A 269 -16.45 -28.22 -16.57
CA GLN A 269 -17.75 -27.53 -16.52
C GLN A 269 -18.78 -28.13 -17.49
N MET A 270 -18.38 -28.53 -18.70
CA MET A 270 -19.29 -29.14 -19.67
C MET A 270 -19.74 -30.55 -19.25
N MET A 271 -18.91 -31.28 -18.50
CA MET A 271 -19.26 -32.60 -17.95
C MET A 271 -20.36 -32.54 -16.88
N LEU A 272 -20.60 -31.35 -16.29
CA LEU A 272 -21.70 -31.12 -15.35
C LEU A 272 -23.04 -30.87 -16.05
N TRP A 273 -23.07 -30.70 -17.37
CA TRP A 273 -24.31 -30.44 -18.10
C TRP A 273 -25.15 -31.72 -18.27
N ASP A 274 -26.47 -31.55 -18.38
CA ASP A 274 -27.41 -32.64 -18.66
C ASP A 274 -27.09 -33.37 -19.97
N HIS A 275 -26.57 -32.63 -20.97
CA HIS A 275 -26.21 -33.17 -22.29
C HIS A 275 -24.69 -33.07 -22.53
N LYS A 276 -23.99 -34.16 -22.25
CA LYS A 276 -22.52 -34.23 -22.28
C LYS A 276 -21.89 -34.42 -23.68
N LYS A 277 -22.69 -34.51 -24.75
CA LYS A 277 -22.19 -34.70 -26.13
C LYS A 277 -21.14 -33.66 -26.55
N LEU A 278 -21.33 -32.39 -26.15
CA LEU A 278 -20.35 -31.35 -26.47
C LEU A 278 -19.06 -31.50 -25.65
N ALA A 279 -19.18 -31.96 -24.39
CA ALA A 279 -18.03 -32.23 -23.53
C ALA A 279 -17.13 -33.33 -24.11
N VAL A 280 -17.74 -34.37 -24.68
CA VAL A 280 -17.04 -35.48 -25.35
C VAL A 280 -16.37 -35.00 -26.65
N ARG A 281 -17.06 -34.22 -27.49
CA ARG A 281 -16.46 -33.62 -28.69
C ARG A 281 -15.26 -32.73 -28.36
N HIS A 282 -15.35 -31.91 -27.32
CA HIS A 282 -14.22 -31.13 -26.81
C HIS A 282 -13.12 -32.02 -26.21
N GLY A 283 -13.51 -33.13 -25.57
CA GLY A 283 -12.61 -34.11 -24.97
C GLY A 283 -11.51 -34.58 -25.91
N PHE A 284 -11.81 -34.82 -27.18
CA PHE A 284 -10.79 -35.15 -28.19
C PHE A 284 -9.69 -34.10 -28.34
N PHE A 285 -10.08 -32.82 -28.44
CA PHE A 285 -9.11 -31.72 -28.54
C PHE A 285 -8.29 -31.62 -27.26
N TYR A 286 -8.91 -31.85 -26.10
CA TYR A 286 -8.22 -31.82 -24.83
C TYR A 286 -7.23 -32.99 -24.66
N VAL A 287 -7.62 -34.22 -25.01
CA VAL A 287 -6.74 -35.40 -25.00
C VAL A 287 -5.54 -35.19 -25.91
N ARG A 288 -5.76 -34.66 -27.12
CA ARG A 288 -4.67 -34.31 -28.03
C ARG A 288 -3.73 -33.29 -27.42
N ALA A 289 -4.25 -32.19 -26.84
CA ALA A 289 -3.44 -31.19 -26.17
C ALA A 289 -2.64 -31.76 -24.98
N LEU A 290 -3.23 -32.69 -24.21
CA LEU A 290 -2.56 -33.38 -23.10
C LEU A 290 -1.42 -34.30 -23.59
N ARG A 291 -1.64 -35.04 -24.69
CA ARG A 291 -0.61 -35.89 -25.30
C ARG A 291 0.55 -35.06 -25.86
N GLU A 292 0.25 -33.96 -26.55
CA GLU A 292 1.27 -33.01 -27.04
C GLU A 292 2.08 -32.39 -25.89
N ALA A 293 1.47 -32.21 -24.72
CA ALA A 293 2.13 -31.75 -23.50
C ALA A 293 2.83 -32.86 -22.68
N GLY A 294 2.86 -34.11 -23.17
CA GLY A 294 3.48 -35.26 -22.51
C GLY A 294 2.73 -35.81 -21.29
N LYS A 295 1.48 -35.38 -21.05
CA LYS A 295 0.65 -35.80 -19.90
C LYS A 295 -0.21 -37.02 -20.23
N HIS A 296 0.43 -38.11 -20.66
CA HIS A 296 -0.24 -39.32 -21.18
C HIS A 296 -1.24 -39.96 -20.20
N ILE A 297 -0.89 -40.07 -18.92
CA ILE A 297 -1.78 -40.67 -17.90
C ILE A 297 -3.10 -39.90 -17.77
N ILE A 298 -3.04 -38.57 -17.78
CA ILE A 298 -4.24 -37.73 -17.67
C ILE A 298 -5.04 -37.80 -18.98
N ALA A 299 -4.36 -37.86 -20.13
CA ALA A 299 -5.00 -38.02 -21.42
C ALA A 299 -5.84 -39.32 -21.48
N ASP A 300 -5.29 -40.43 -21.00
CA ASP A 300 -5.97 -41.73 -20.97
C ASP A 300 -7.17 -41.71 -20.01
N LEU A 301 -7.04 -41.06 -18.85
CA LEU A 301 -8.16 -40.90 -17.90
C LEU A 301 -9.33 -40.11 -18.52
N ILE A 302 -9.04 -38.98 -19.16
CA ILE A 302 -10.07 -38.16 -19.82
C ILE A 302 -10.68 -38.91 -21.00
N GLN A 303 -9.89 -39.72 -21.72
CA GLN A 303 -10.38 -40.56 -22.80
C GLN A 303 -11.36 -41.62 -22.29
N GLN A 304 -11.03 -42.31 -21.19
CA GLN A 304 -11.93 -43.26 -20.54
C GLN A 304 -13.22 -42.58 -20.05
N GLU A 305 -13.11 -41.38 -19.48
CA GLU A 305 -14.28 -40.59 -19.04
C GLU A 305 -15.20 -40.23 -20.21
N CYS A 306 -14.63 -39.89 -21.38
CA CYS A 306 -15.39 -39.63 -22.60
C CYS A 306 -16.09 -40.89 -23.14
N GLN A 307 -15.40 -42.04 -23.12
CA GLN A 307 -15.94 -43.34 -23.57
C GLN A 307 -17.07 -43.85 -22.67
N ALA A 308 -17.00 -43.58 -21.36
CA ALA A 308 -18.06 -43.94 -20.41
C ALA A 308 -19.36 -43.17 -20.68
N VAL A 309 -19.27 -41.96 -21.26
CA VAL A 309 -20.43 -41.14 -21.62
C VAL A 309 -20.99 -41.49 -23.00
N ASP A 310 -20.12 -41.83 -23.95
CA ASP A 310 -20.51 -42.21 -25.31
C ASP A 310 -19.56 -43.31 -25.84
N PRO A 311 -20.00 -44.58 -25.86
CA PRO A 311 -19.14 -45.72 -26.19
C PRO A 311 -18.80 -45.83 -27.70
N ASP A 312 -19.51 -45.12 -28.57
CA ASP A 312 -19.26 -45.11 -30.03
C ASP A 312 -18.15 -44.13 -30.45
N VAL A 313 -17.52 -43.47 -29.47
CA VAL A 313 -16.49 -42.45 -29.65
C VAL A 313 -15.14 -43.14 -29.87
N ALA A 314 -14.83 -43.39 -31.14
CA ALA A 314 -13.67 -44.16 -31.59
C ALA A 314 -12.33 -43.56 -31.18
N VAL A 315 -11.40 -44.46 -30.83
CA VAL A 315 -9.99 -44.20 -30.55
C VAL A 315 -9.24 -44.07 -31.87
N GLU A 316 -8.81 -42.86 -32.23
CA GLU A 316 -7.68 -42.63 -33.14
C GLU A 316 -6.51 -42.01 -32.37
#